data_AF-A0A6M0K4Y4-F1
#
_entry.id   AF-A0A6M0K4Y4-F1
#
_cell.length_a   1.000
_cell.length_b   1.000
_cell.length_c   1.000
_cell.angle_alpha   90.00
_cell.angle_beta   90.00
_cell.angle_gamma   90.00
#
_symmetry.space_group_name_H-M   'P 1'
#
loop_
_entity.id
_entity.type
_entity.pdbx_description
1 polymer ?
#
loop_
_entity_poly.entity_id
_entity_poly.type
_entity_poly.pdbx_seq_one_letter_code
_entity_poly.pdbx_strand_id
1 'polypeptide(L)'
;MSAENLAYLMFGASIACLLRNIWDYYLNTRRANFDSMGATINWHYGFALTWLLFCVGLIVIPQVHWLIGVSAIPIGAVATWLVLAPIQILLKQHAPTR
;
A
#
# COMPACT_ATOMS: atom_id res chain seq x y z
N MET A 1 4.33 -6.28 26.49
CA MET A 1 3.81 -5.25 25.56
C MET A 1 2.29 -5.40 25.53
N SER A 2 1.50 -4.34 25.70
CA SER A 2 0.03 -4.45 25.61
C SER A 2 -0.39 -4.74 24.16
N ALA A 3 -1.55 -5.37 23.96
CA ALA A 3 -2.11 -5.61 22.63
C ALA A 3 -2.28 -4.30 21.84
N GLU A 4 -2.67 -3.23 22.51
CA GLU A 4 -2.77 -1.88 21.93
C GLU A 4 -1.42 -1.38 21.38
N ASN A 5 -0.33 -1.56 22.11
CA ASN A 5 1.00 -1.15 21.65
C ASN A 5 1.44 -1.96 20.42
N LEU A 6 1.05 -3.24 20.32
CA LEU A 6 1.30 -4.06 19.14
C LEU A 6 0.47 -3.58 17.94
N ALA A 7 -0.80 -3.24 18.15
CA ALA A 7 -1.67 -2.69 17.12
C ALA A 7 -1.13 -1.37 16.56
N TYR A 8 -0.71 -0.44 17.42
CA TYR A 8 -0.09 0.82 16.98
C TYR A 8 1.20 0.60 16.20
N LEU A 9 2.03 -0.36 16.62
CA LEU A 9 3.24 -0.71 15.88
C LEU A 9 2.91 -1.25 14.49
N MET A 10 1.91 -2.13 14.38
CA MET A 10 1.45 -2.69 13.10
C MET A 10 0.88 -1.61 12.18
N PHE A 11 0.08 -0.66 12.72
CA PHE A 11 -0.41 0.48 11.95
C PHE A 11 0.70 1.42 11.50
N GLY A 12 1.66 1.73 12.38
CA GLY A 12 2.83 2.53 12.03
C GLY A 12 3.67 1.89 10.93
N ALA A 13 3.90 0.57 11.03
CA ALA A 13 4.60 -0.20 10.00
C ALA A 13 3.84 -0.23 8.66
N SER A 14 2.51 -0.36 8.71
CA SER A 14 1.65 -0.29 7.52
C SER A 14 1.78 1.04 6.79
N ILE A 15 1.71 2.17 7.52
CA ILE A 15 1.87 3.52 6.97
C ILE A 15 3.27 3.70 6.38
N ALA A 16 4.32 3.29 7.11
CA ALA A 16 5.70 3.37 6.62
C ALA A 16 5.91 2.56 5.34
N CYS A 17 5.32 1.36 5.26
CA CYS A 17 5.34 0.51 4.07
C CYS A 17 4.63 1.18 2.88
N LEU A 18 3.48 1.82 3.12
CA LEU A 18 2.73 2.53 2.07
C LEU A 18 3.52 3.71 1.50
N LEU A 19 4.07 4.55 2.38
CA LEU A 19 4.87 5.71 1.98
C LEU A 19 6.11 5.26 1.20
N ARG A 20 6.76 4.17 1.63
CA ARG A 20 7.89 3.60 0.92
C ARG A 20 7.49 3.07 -0.45
N ASN A 21 6.37 2.37 -0.57
CA ASN A 21 5.87 1.83 -1.83
C ASN A 21 5.54 2.96 -2.84
N ILE A 22 4.93 4.05 -2.36
CA ILE A 22 4.68 5.26 -3.17
C ILE A 22 5.99 5.89 -3.64
N TRP A 23 6.95 6.04 -2.74
CA TRP A 23 8.25 6.62 -3.05
C TRP A 23 9.02 5.79 -4.08
N ASP A 24 9.09 4.48 -3.90
CA ASP A 24 9.81 3.56 -4.80
C ASP A 24 9.15 3.52 -6.19
N TYR A 25 7.82 3.55 -6.25
CA TYR A 25 7.09 3.64 -7.51
C TYR A 25 7.40 4.95 -8.25
N TYR A 26 7.37 6.08 -7.55
CA TYR A 26 7.71 7.39 -8.10
C TYR A 26 9.17 7.49 -8.59
N LEU A 27 10.12 6.92 -7.86
CA LEU A 27 11.52 6.90 -8.28
C LEU A 27 11.73 6.05 -9.54
N ASN A 28 11.05 4.90 -9.62
CA ASN A 28 11.18 4.03 -10.79
C ASN A 28 10.62 4.72 -12.05
N THR A 29 9.50 5.42 -11.95
CA THR A 29 8.83 6.07 -13.09
C THR A 29 9.63 7.24 -13.69
N ARG A 30 10.58 7.81 -12.94
CA ARG A 30 11.51 8.85 -13.42
C ARG A 30 12.74 8.31 -14.16
N ARG A 31 12.99 6.99 -14.16
CA ARG A 31 14.18 6.42 -14.79
C ARG A 31 13.98 6.30 -16.31
N ALA A 32 15.04 6.58 -17.07
CA ALA A 32 15.02 6.50 -18.54
C ALA A 32 14.70 5.09 -19.10
N ASN A 33 14.95 4.04 -18.31
CA ASN A 33 14.62 2.64 -18.61
C ASN A 33 13.56 2.12 -17.62
N PHE A 34 12.43 2.82 -17.52
CA PHE A 34 11.36 2.42 -16.61
C PHE A 34 10.73 1.08 -17.04
N ASP A 35 10.96 0.03 -16.24
CA ASP A 35 10.22 -1.23 -16.33
C ASP A 35 8.85 -1.04 -15.67
N SER A 36 7.86 -0.69 -16.51
CA SER A 36 6.50 -0.44 -16.06
C SER A 36 5.82 -1.69 -15.48
N MET A 37 6.18 -2.87 -15.98
CA MET A 37 5.62 -4.14 -15.53
C MET A 37 6.17 -4.51 -14.16
N GLY A 38 7.50 -4.46 -13.98
CA GLY A 38 8.15 -4.68 -12.69
C GLY A 38 7.71 -3.67 -11.62
N ALA A 39 7.58 -2.40 -11.97
CA ALA A 39 7.09 -1.37 -11.05
C ALA A 39 5.62 -1.57 -10.65
N THR A 40 4.78 -2.02 -11.58
CA THR A 40 3.37 -2.36 -11.29
C THR A 40 3.28 -3.58 -10.38
N ILE A 41 4.08 -4.61 -10.61
CA ILE A 41 4.13 -5.81 -9.77
C ILE A 41 4.58 -5.44 -8.34
N ASN A 42 5.66 -4.67 -8.21
CA ASN A 42 6.16 -4.20 -6.91
C ASN A 42 5.14 -3.32 -6.17
N TRP A 43 4.41 -2.46 -6.90
CA TRP A 43 3.32 -1.67 -6.31
C TRP A 43 2.27 -2.55 -5.64
N HIS A 44 1.81 -3.60 -6.33
CA HIS A 44 0.79 -4.51 -5.79
C HIS A 44 1.31 -5.29 -4.59
N TYR A 45 2.55 -5.78 -4.63
CA TYR A 45 3.16 -6.46 -3.49
C TYR A 45 3.35 -5.54 -2.27
N GLY A 46 3.86 -4.33 -2.48
CA GLY A 46 4.02 -3.35 -1.40
C GLY A 46 2.69 -2.93 -0.80
N PHE A 47 1.64 -2.78 -1.62
CA PHE A 47 0.30 -2.46 -1.12
C PHE A 47 -0.33 -3.64 -0.36
N ALA A 48 -0.16 -4.87 -0.85
CA ALA A 48 -0.60 -6.07 -0.14
C ALA A 48 0.07 -6.20 1.23
N LEU A 49 1.36 -5.87 1.33
CA LEU A 49 2.10 -5.88 2.58
C LEU A 49 1.62 -4.78 3.56
N THR A 50 1.41 -3.55 3.08
CA THR A 50 0.76 -2.47 3.85
C THR A 50 -0.57 -2.96 4.43
N TRP A 51 -1.38 -3.61 3.61
CA TRP A 51 -2.71 -4.05 4.02
C TRP A 51 -2.69 -5.21 5.01
N LEU A 52 -1.79 -6.16 4.83
CA LEU A 52 -1.60 -7.26 5.77
C LEU A 52 -1.23 -6.73 7.16
N LEU A 53 -0.31 -5.77 7.24
CA LEU A 53 0.07 -5.12 8.51
C LEU A 53 -1.11 -4.38 9.14
N PHE A 54 -1.93 -3.71 8.32
CA PHE A 54 -3.14 -3.02 8.80
C PHE A 54 -4.16 -4.01 9.37
N CYS A 55 -4.45 -5.11 8.67
CA CYS A 55 -5.36 -6.16 9.12
C CYS A 55 -4.86 -6.84 10.40
N VAL A 56 -3.56 -7.12 10.53
CA VAL A 56 -2.98 -7.66 11.77
C VAL A 56 -3.17 -6.68 12.92
N GLY A 57 -2.96 -5.37 12.69
CA GLY A 57 -3.25 -4.33 13.69
C GLY A 57 -4.71 -4.33 14.16
N LEU A 58 -5.66 -4.51 13.24
CA LEU A 58 -7.09 -4.58 13.57
C LEU A 58 -7.46 -5.83 14.39
N ILE A 59 -6.92 -7.01 14.05
CA ILE A 59 -7.23 -8.27 14.75
C ILE A 59 -6.71 -8.26 16.19
N VAL A 60 -5.60 -7.56 16.44
CA VAL A 60 -4.98 -7.49 17.76
C VAL A 60 -5.79 -6.62 18.74
N ILE A 61 -6.67 -5.74 18.25
CA ILE A 61 -7.52 -4.90 19.12
C ILE A 61 -8.72 -5.72 19.61
N PRO A 62 -8.85 -6.01 20.92
CA PRO A 62 -9.88 -6.89 21.45
C PRO A 62 -11.32 -6.38 21.26
N GLN A 63 -11.49 -5.08 20.97
CA GLN A 63 -12.78 -4.42 20.73
C GLN A 63 -13.21 -4.49 19.25
N VAL A 64 -12.28 -4.80 18.33
CA VAL A 64 -12.57 -4.87 16.90
C VAL A 64 -13.02 -6.28 16.57
N HIS A 65 -14.27 -6.41 16.11
CA HIS A 65 -14.78 -7.69 15.63
C HIS A 65 -13.92 -8.16 14.45
N TRP A 66 -13.38 -9.38 14.50
CA TRP A 66 -12.53 -9.98 13.46
C TRP A 66 -13.13 -9.90 12.04
N LEU A 67 -14.47 -9.86 11.95
CA LEU A 67 -15.23 -9.63 10.71
C LEU A 67 -14.87 -8.30 10.01
N ILE A 68 -14.53 -7.25 10.77
CA ILE A 68 -14.06 -5.95 10.24
C ILE A 68 -12.66 -6.10 9.63
N GLY A 69 -11.79 -6.87 10.27
CA GLY A 69 -10.45 -7.17 9.73
C GLY A 69 -10.52 -7.99 8.43
N VAL A 70 -11.46 -8.93 8.32
CA VAL A 70 -11.67 -9.74 7.11
C VAL A 70 -12.32 -8.95 5.99
N SER A 71 -13.33 -8.10 6.28
CA SER A 71 -13.98 -7.27 5.27
C SER A 71 -13.09 -6.13 4.76
N ALA A 72 -12.08 -5.74 5.53
CA ALA A 72 -11.02 -4.84 5.09
C ALA A 72 -10.24 -5.45 3.90
N ILE A 73 -9.96 -6.75 3.87
CA ILE A 73 -9.16 -7.42 2.81
C ILE A 73 -9.61 -7.08 1.37
N PRO A 74 -10.88 -7.28 0.98
CA PRO A 74 -11.35 -6.92 -0.36
C PRO A 74 -11.36 -5.41 -0.63
N ILE A 75 -11.57 -4.57 0.39
CA ILE A 75 -11.48 -3.10 0.27
C ILE A 75 -10.05 -2.69 -0.07
N GLY A 76 -9.05 -3.32 0.55
CA GLY A 76 -7.64 -3.10 0.25
C GLY A 76 -7.28 -3.47 -1.19
N ALA A 77 -7.79 -4.60 -1.69
CA ALA A 77 -7.59 -4.99 -3.09
C ALA A 77 -8.17 -3.94 -4.06
N VAL A 78 -9.40 -3.46 -3.81
CA VAL A 78 -10.01 -2.40 -4.63
C VAL A 78 -9.26 -1.07 -4.50
N ALA A 79 -8.82 -0.70 -3.29
CA ALA A 79 -8.02 0.50 -3.05
C ALA A 79 -6.67 0.44 -3.79
N THR A 80 -6.05 -0.74 -3.90
CA THR A 80 -4.80 -0.94 -4.67
C THR A 80 -4.99 -0.49 -6.12
N TRP A 81 -6.13 -0.88 -6.72
CA TRP A 81 -6.50 -0.53 -8.09
C TRP A 81 -6.90 0.94 -8.24
N LEU A 82 -7.73 1.45 -7.32
CA LEU A 82 -8.20 2.83 -7.32
C LEU A 82 -7.08 3.86 -7.10
N VAL A 83 -6.02 3.50 -6.37
CA VAL A 83 -4.86 4.38 -6.15
C VAL A 83 -3.85 4.28 -7.29
N LEU A 84 -3.68 3.10 -7.89
CA LEU A 84 -2.76 2.90 -9.01
C LEU A 84 -3.16 3.72 -10.26
N ALA A 85 -4.46 3.72 -10.60
CA ALA A 85 -4.96 4.40 -11.80
C ALA A 85 -4.67 5.92 -11.85
N PRO A 86 -4.98 6.72 -10.81
CA PRO A 86 -4.64 8.14 -10.79
C PRO A 86 -3.13 8.39 -10.76
N ILE A 87 -2.34 7.57 -10.07
CA ILE A 87 -0.88 7.71 -10.05
C ILE A 87 -0.31 7.47 -11.45
N GLN A 88 -0.81 6.47 -12.19
CA GLN A 88 -0.40 6.26 -13.58
C GLN A 88 -0.77 7.43 -14.50
N ILE A 89 -1.94 8.05 -14.30
CA ILE A 89 -2.38 9.23 -15.07
C ILE A 89 -1.49 10.45 -14.75
N LEU A 90 -1.28 10.76 -13.47
CA LEU A 90 -0.44 11.87 -13.03
C LEU A 90 0.99 11.77 -13.57
N LEU A 91 1.55 10.56 -13.59
CA LEU A 91 2.90 10.33 -14.09
C LEU A 91 2.98 10.39 -15.62
N LYS A 92 1.96 9.94 -16.36
CA LYS A 92 1.89 10.13 -17.81
C LYS A 92 1.80 11.60 -18.21
N GLN A 93 1.08 12.42 -17.43
CA GLN A 93 0.97 13.86 -17.67
C GLN A 93 2.27 14.63 -17.43
N HIS A 94 3.15 14.12 -16.57
CA HIS A 94 4.43 14.75 -16.22
C HIS A 94 5.65 14.05 -16.85
N ALA A 95 5.43 13.00 -17.64
CA ALA A 95 6.49 12.38 -18.41
C ALA A 95 6.88 13.35 -19.54
N PRO A 96 8.15 13.77 -19.65
CA PRO A 96 8.57 14.65 -20.73
C PRO A 96 8.28 13.96 -22.06
N THR A 97 7.46 14.60 -22.90
CA THR A 97 7.28 14.23 -24.30
C THR A 97 8.66 14.26 -24.96
N ARG A 98 9.17 13.09 -25.34
CA ARG A 98 10.27 12.99 -26.29
C ARG A 98 9.75 13.25 -27.69
#